data_AF-A0A957AN85-F1
#
_entry.id   AF-A0A957AN85-F1
#
_cell.length_a   1.000
_cell.length_b   1.000
_cell.length_c   1.000
_cell.angle_alpha   90.00
_cell.angle_beta   90.00
_cell.angle_gamma   90.00
#
_symmetry.space_group_name_H-M   'P 1'
#
loop_
_entity.id
_entity.type
_entity.pdbx_description
1 polymer ?
#
loop_
_entity_poly.entity_id
_entity_poly.type
_entity_poly.pdbx_seq_one_letter_code
_entity_poly.pdbx_strand_id
1 'polypeptide(L)' 'ASPEAALARGFAVVRDTNGRVISRVAQAQPDTAIIIQVSDGFFGARVDGQSDGD' A
#
# COMPACT_ATOMS: atom_id res chain seq x y z
N ALA A 1 2.95 -17.80 0.01
CA ALA A 1 2.34 -17.07 1.14
C ALA A 1 1.20 -16.22 0.59
N SER A 2 -0.04 -16.49 0.99
CA SER A 2 -1.24 -15.81 0.48
C SER A 2 -1.37 -14.42 1.13
N PRO A 3 -1.75 -13.36 0.38
CA PRO A 3 -1.92 -12.01 0.92
C PRO A 3 -3.00 -11.92 2.01
N GLU A 4 -3.96 -12.84 1.97
CA GLU A 4 -5.04 -12.96 2.97
C GLU A 4 -4.52 -13.31 4.38
N ALA A 5 -3.38 -14.00 4.48
CA ALA A 5 -2.76 -14.32 5.77
C ALA A 5 -2.05 -13.12 6.42
N ALA A 6 -1.72 -12.08 5.64
CA ALA A 6 -1.20 -10.84 6.20
C ALA A 6 -2.32 -10.09 6.94
N LEU A 7 -3.50 -9.94 6.34
CA LEU A 7 -4.61 -9.15 6.90
C LEU A 7 -4.97 -9.54 8.35
N ALA A 8 -4.91 -10.84 8.67
CA ALA A 8 -5.27 -11.39 9.98
C ALA A 8 -4.35 -10.99 11.15
N ARG A 9 -3.22 -10.32 10.89
CA ARG A 9 -2.31 -9.80 11.94
C ARG A 9 -2.39 -8.28 12.11
N GLY A 10 -3.41 -7.63 11.54
CA GLY A 10 -3.52 -6.16 11.52
C GLY A 10 -2.75 -5.51 10.35
N PHE A 11 -2.56 -6.25 9.26
CA PHE A 11 -1.92 -5.71 8.07
C PHE A 11 -2.94 -4.98 7.21
N ALA A 12 -2.56 -3.80 6.73
CA ALA A 12 -3.30 -3.08 5.70
C ALA A 12 -2.95 -3.61 4.31
N VAL A 13 -3.92 -3.72 3.41
CA VAL A 13 -3.69 -3.98 1.98
C VAL A 13 -3.57 -2.65 1.27
N VAL A 14 -2.40 -2.40 0.67
CA VAL A 14 -2.17 -1.22 -0.16
C VAL A 14 -2.45 -1.58 -1.60
N ARG A 15 -3.23 -0.74 -2.28
CA ARG A 15 -3.55 -0.86 -3.71
C ARG A 15 -3.19 0.43 -4.43
N ASP A 16 -2.77 0.29 -5.67
CA ASP A 16 -2.66 1.40 -6.60
C ASP A 16 -4.05 1.89 -7.04
N THR A 17 -4.13 3.07 -7.66
CA THR A 17 -5.35 3.59 -8.33
C THR A 17 -6.01 2.60 -9.29
N ASN A 18 -5.22 1.70 -9.89
CA ASN A 18 -5.71 0.64 -10.78
C ASN A 18 -6.22 -0.61 -10.04
N GLY A 19 -6.31 -0.59 -8.71
CA GLY A 19 -6.75 -1.71 -7.88
C GLY A 19 -5.71 -2.82 -7.70
N ARG A 20 -4.48 -2.61 -8.20
CA ARG A 20 -3.38 -3.59 -8.13
C ARG A 20 -2.71 -3.55 -6.76
N VAL A 21 -2.56 -4.70 -6.11
CA VAL A 21 -1.95 -4.78 -4.78
C VAL A 21 -0.47 -4.43 -4.85
N ILE A 22 -0.08 -3.40 -4.10
CA ILE A 22 1.30 -2.99 -3.89
C ILE A 22 1.85 -3.83 -2.76
N SER A 23 2.83 -4.67 -3.07
CA SER A 23 3.48 -5.56 -2.10
C SER A 23 4.99 -5.36 -2.04
N ARG A 24 5.54 -4.49 -2.89
CA ARG A 24 6.96 -4.12 -2.92
C ARG A 24 7.12 -2.61 -3.02
N VAL A 25 8.14 -2.06 -2.37
CA VAL A 25 8.49 -0.64 -2.44
C VAL A 25 8.74 -0.18 -3.88
N ALA A 26 9.36 -1.01 -4.72
CA ALA A 26 9.57 -0.71 -6.14
C ALA A 26 8.27 -0.52 -6.96
N GLN A 27 7.12 -0.94 -6.42
CA GLN A 27 5.81 -0.72 -7.04
C GLN A 27 5.15 0.58 -6.54
N ALA A 28 5.59 1.11 -5.40
CA ALA A 28 5.14 2.39 -4.86
C ALA A 28 5.94 3.51 -5.53
N GLN A 29 5.38 4.06 -6.60
CA GLN A 29 5.99 5.18 -7.29
C GLN A 29 5.79 6.48 -6.50
N PRO A 30 6.80 7.35 -6.40
CA PRO A 30 6.67 8.64 -5.73
C PRO A 30 5.57 9.48 -6.37
N ASP A 31 4.93 10.33 -5.57
CA ASP A 31 3.79 11.20 -5.93
C ASP A 31 2.53 10.45 -6.39
N THR A 32 2.51 9.12 -6.31
CA THR A 32 1.38 8.32 -6.78
C THR A 32 0.33 8.16 -5.69
N ALA A 33 -0.95 8.25 -6.07
CA ALA A 33 -2.06 8.00 -5.17
C ALA A 33 -2.25 6.50 -4.93
N ILE A 34 -2.43 6.12 -3.66
CA ILE A 34 -2.65 4.74 -3.23
C ILE A 34 -3.89 4.67 -2.33
N ILE A 35 -4.54 3.52 -2.34
CA ILE A 35 -5.67 3.21 -1.47
C ILE A 35 -5.20 2.18 -0.46
N ILE A 36 -5.38 2.49 0.81
CA ILE A 36 -5.02 1.63 1.92
C ILE A 36 -6.32 1.07 2.49
N GLN A 37 -6.48 -0.25 2.39
CA GLN A 37 -7.61 -0.98 2.93
C GLN A 37 -7.23 -1.63 4.26
N VAL A 38 -8.02 -1.34 5.30
CA VAL A 38 -7.89 -1.86 6.66
C VAL A 38 -9.15 -2.63 7.04
N SER A 39 -9.15 -3.29 8.20
CA SER A 39 -10.27 -4.14 8.63
C SER A 39 -11.62 -3.42 8.72
N ASP A 40 -11.60 -2.10 8.98
CA ASP A 40 -12.80 -1.29 9.19
C ASP A 40 -13.17 -0.43 7.97
N GLY A 41 -12.38 -0.47 6.89
CA GLY A 41 -12.65 0.36 5.72
C GLY A 41 -11.43 0.63 4.84
N PHE A 42 -11.44 1.76 4.14
CA PHE A 42 -10.35 2.17 3.26
C PHE A 42 -10.17 3.69 3.28
N PHE A 43 -8.94 4.14 3.05
CA PHE A 43 -8.62 5.56 2.91
C PHE A 43 -7.53 5.77 1.86
N GLY A 44 -7.51 6.96 1.26
CA GLY A 44 -6.49 7.35 0.29
C GLY A 44 -5.24 7.88 0.97
N ALA A 45 -4.08 7.62 0.36
CA ALA A 45 -2.80 8.23 0.71
C ALA A 45 -2.00 8.54 -0.56
N ARG A 46 -0.94 9.34 -0.43
CA ARG A 46 0.03 9.61 -1.50
C ARG A 46 1.38 9.07 -1.08
N VAL A 47 2.08 8.40 -2.00
CA VAL A 47 3.44 7.92 -1.76
C VAL A 47 4.37 9.13 -1.72
N ASP A 48 4.93 9.40 -0.54
CA ASP A 48 6.04 10.33 -0.42
C ASP A 48 7.27 9.70 -1.08
N GLY A 49 7.99 10.50 -1.87
CA GLY A 49 9.22 10.06 -2.49
C GLY A 49 10.31 10.00 -1.44
N GLN A 50 10.39 8.90 -0.70
CA GLN A 50 11.50 8.68 0.21
C GLN A 50 12.76 8.44 -0.62
N SER A 51 13.45 9.54 -0.94
CA SER A 51 14.88 9.52 -1.21
C SER A 51 15.53 8.97 0.04
N ASP A 52 15.96 7.71 -0.02
CA ASP A 52 16.98 7.17 0.87
C ASP A 52 18.20 8.09 0.71
N GLY A 53 18.34 9.07 1.60
CA GLY A 53 19.25 10.18 1.43
C GLY A 53 19.20 11.15 2.61
N ASP A 54 19.75 10.72 3.75
CA ASP A 54 20.89 11.35 4.43
C ASP A 54 21.50 10.36 5.45
#